data_AF-A0A7W1L0T2-F1
#
_entry.id   AF-A0A7W1L0T2-F1
#
_cell.length_a   1.000
_cell.length_b   1.000
_cell.length_c   1.000
_cell.angle_alpha   90.00
_cell.angle_beta   90.00
_cell.angle_gamma   90.00
#
_symmetry.space_group_name_H-M   'P 1'
#
loop_
_entity.id
_entity.type
_entity.pdbx_description
1 polymer ?
#
loop_
_entity_poly.entity_id
_entity_poly.type
_entity_poly.pdbx_seq_one_letter_code
_entity_poly.pdbx_strand_id
1 'polypeptide(L)'
;MSIQLLNQAAHTEVAAQALFPGGDAPSAHAPLNPPSRAILQTQLNTLLENVDEQMVRALIMRIFNDLARMLDYLRLAEAALEQECVPHENLAFFTLIHEEALALREFIEQRALGAECIKDELRDVLDGISFALKHELRMVFEHELAGISATESDRTVRGRITHARGLLCNCFQQSLITLAQVFDPAMTGVQLFNDLPTRVEQSIELRRDLWTLVQLARRAEAVGDLETIIAFIQYLETFRHGSMQFLMYKDWQVYERFVDEVMATGSVADLTPVLDRFACYLETLFGQVRMRAVLANHPFDDSEPGY
;
A
#
# COMPACT_ATOMS: atom_id res chain seq x y z
N MET A 1 15.62 -27.23 -33.09
CA MET A 1 15.73 -27.09 -31.62
C MET A 1 15.33 -25.70 -31.11
N SER A 2 14.86 -24.77 -31.97
CA SER A 2 14.66 -23.36 -31.58
C SER A 2 13.19 -22.90 -31.50
N ILE A 3 12.22 -23.73 -31.90
CA ILE A 3 10.78 -23.36 -31.87
C ILE A 3 10.10 -23.81 -30.57
N GLN A 4 10.57 -24.91 -29.95
CA GLN A 4 10.04 -25.38 -28.66
C GLN A 4 10.39 -24.45 -27.49
N LEU A 5 11.59 -23.83 -27.48
CA LEU A 5 11.98 -22.87 -26.43
C LEU A 5 11.23 -21.53 -26.53
N LEU A 6 10.87 -21.10 -27.75
CA LEU A 6 10.07 -19.89 -27.98
C LEU A 6 8.60 -20.08 -27.57
N ASN A 7 8.02 -21.27 -27.83
CA ASN A 7 6.67 -21.57 -27.35
C ASN A 7 6.61 -21.74 -25.82
N GLN A 8 7.68 -22.24 -25.20
CA GLN A 8 7.73 -22.40 -23.75
C GLN A 8 7.79 -21.04 -23.05
N ALA A 9 8.62 -20.10 -23.53
CA ALA A 9 8.67 -18.72 -23.02
C ALA A 9 7.35 -17.95 -23.19
N ALA A 10 6.65 -18.13 -24.33
CA ALA A 10 5.36 -17.48 -24.57
C ALA A 10 4.24 -18.05 -23.67
N HIS A 11 4.29 -19.34 -23.30
CA HIS A 11 3.34 -19.91 -22.35
C HIS A 11 3.60 -19.43 -20.91
N THR A 12 4.86 -19.23 -20.51
CA THR A 12 5.22 -18.65 -19.20
C THR A 12 4.78 -17.18 -19.09
N GLU A 13 4.93 -16.40 -20.17
CA GLU A 13 4.54 -14.98 -20.20
C GLU A 13 3.01 -14.79 -20.12
N VAL A 14 2.23 -15.69 -20.73
CA VAL A 14 0.76 -15.69 -20.64
C VAL A 14 0.26 -16.17 -19.27
N ALA A 15 0.95 -17.12 -18.62
CA ALA A 15 0.63 -17.55 -17.25
C ALA A 15 0.94 -16.48 -16.21
N ALA A 16 2.06 -15.76 -16.36
CA ALA A 16 2.42 -14.61 -15.54
C ALA A 16 1.45 -13.43 -15.74
N GLN A 17 0.99 -13.18 -16.98
CA GLN A 17 -0.08 -12.21 -17.27
C GLN A 17 -1.47 -12.64 -16.77
N ALA A 18 -1.73 -13.94 -16.60
CA ALA A 18 -2.98 -14.41 -16.00
C ALA A 18 -2.97 -14.28 -14.47
N LEU A 19 -1.79 -14.42 -13.83
CA LEU A 19 -1.58 -14.21 -12.39
C LEU A 19 -1.48 -12.73 -12.02
N PHE A 20 -0.93 -11.91 -12.92
CA PHE A 20 -0.79 -10.47 -12.79
C PHE A 20 -1.10 -9.82 -14.14
N PRO A 21 -2.38 -9.49 -14.44
CA PRO A 21 -2.76 -8.91 -15.72
C PRO A 21 -2.03 -7.59 -15.91
N GLY A 22 -1.18 -7.57 -16.94
CA GLY A 22 -0.50 -6.37 -17.38
C GLY A 22 -1.51 -5.27 -17.67
N GLY A 23 -1.34 -4.15 -16.97
CA GLY A 23 -1.77 -2.82 -17.37
C GLY A 23 -3.19 -2.71 -17.91
N ASP A 24 -4.21 -2.89 -17.06
CA ASP A 24 -5.47 -2.12 -17.04
C ASP A 24 -6.44 -2.69 -15.99
N ALA A 25 -5.97 -2.80 -14.74
CA ALA A 25 -6.78 -2.83 -13.51
C ALA A 25 -5.84 -2.91 -12.29
N PRO A 26 -5.68 -1.86 -11.47
CA PRO A 26 -5.04 -2.01 -10.18
C PRO A 26 -6.02 -2.74 -9.26
N SER A 27 -5.61 -3.94 -8.82
CA SER A 27 -6.23 -4.71 -7.75
C SER A 27 -6.64 -3.79 -6.58
N ALA A 28 -7.93 -3.83 -6.25
CA ALA A 28 -8.66 -2.85 -5.46
C ALA A 28 -8.48 -3.01 -3.93
N HIS A 29 -7.25 -3.05 -3.44
CA HIS A 29 -6.98 -3.10 -2.01
C HIS A 29 -5.88 -2.09 -1.62
N ALA A 30 -6.17 -1.23 -0.64
CA ALA A 30 -5.14 -0.44 0.03
C ALA A 30 -4.10 -1.39 0.66
N PRO A 31 -2.80 -1.00 0.76
CA PRO A 31 -1.84 -1.79 1.53
C PRO A 31 -2.41 -1.98 2.94
N LEU A 32 -2.56 -3.23 3.34
CA LEU A 32 -2.98 -3.57 4.70
C LEU A 32 -1.82 -3.21 5.62
N ASN A 33 -2.06 -2.84 6.88
CA ASN A 33 -0.92 -2.75 7.79
C ASN A 33 -0.51 -4.17 8.21
N PRO A 34 0.77 -4.57 8.08
CA PRO A 34 1.19 -5.89 8.49
C PRO A 34 0.94 -6.03 10.01
N PRO A 35 0.31 -7.12 10.48
CA PRO A 35 0.10 -7.35 11.90
C PRO A 35 1.46 -7.56 12.54
N SER A 36 1.53 -7.54 13.88
CA SER A 36 2.77 -7.86 14.56
C SER A 36 3.36 -9.17 14.00
N ARG A 37 4.67 -9.17 13.70
CA ARG A 37 5.39 -10.30 13.10
C ARG A 37 5.05 -11.63 13.76
N ALA A 38 4.86 -11.64 15.07
CA ALA A 38 4.49 -12.83 15.84
C ALA A 38 3.13 -13.43 15.42
N ILE A 39 2.12 -12.60 15.14
CA ILE A 39 0.79 -13.05 14.69
C ILE A 39 0.88 -13.59 13.27
N LEU A 40 1.50 -12.81 12.36
CA LEU A 40 1.71 -13.23 10.97
C LEU A 40 2.45 -14.57 10.90
N GLN A 41 3.53 -14.70 11.67
CA GLN A 41 4.35 -15.91 11.70
C GLN A 41 3.58 -17.10 12.28
N THR A 42 2.72 -16.89 13.27
CA THR A 42 1.85 -17.96 13.79
C THR A 42 0.89 -18.46 12.72
N GLN A 43 0.21 -17.55 12.00
CA GLN A 43 -0.71 -17.92 10.93
C GLN A 43 -0.01 -18.66 9.78
N LEU A 44 1.17 -18.18 9.37
CA LEU A 44 1.99 -18.82 8.34
C LEU A 44 2.52 -20.20 8.78
N ASN A 45 2.87 -20.35 10.06
CA ASN A 45 3.26 -21.65 10.62
C ASN A 45 2.12 -22.65 10.55
N THR A 46 0.91 -22.24 10.96
CA THR A 46 -0.29 -23.09 10.96
C THR A 46 -0.67 -23.52 9.54
N LEU A 47 -0.56 -22.62 8.56
CA LEU A 47 -0.84 -22.93 7.17
C LEU A 47 0.08 -24.03 6.61
N LEU A 48 1.31 -24.13 7.12
CA LEU A 48 2.29 -25.14 6.72
C LEU A 48 2.26 -26.42 7.56
N GLU A 49 1.37 -26.56 8.56
CA GLU A 49 1.32 -27.75 9.44
C GLU A 49 0.97 -29.03 8.69
N ASN A 50 0.14 -28.92 7.65
CA ASN A 50 -0.35 -30.05 6.85
C ASN A 50 0.50 -30.33 5.60
N VAL A 51 1.65 -29.68 5.45
CA VAL A 51 2.56 -29.93 4.33
C VAL A 51 3.44 -31.13 4.66
N ASP A 52 3.15 -32.27 4.03
CA ASP A 52 3.85 -33.55 4.25
C ASP A 52 5.34 -33.48 3.89
N GLU A 53 5.67 -32.74 2.83
CA GLU A 53 7.02 -32.71 2.29
C GLU A 53 7.90 -31.69 3.03
N GLN A 54 8.79 -32.19 3.87
CA GLN A 54 9.63 -31.37 4.75
C GLN A 54 10.50 -30.36 3.98
N MET A 55 10.98 -30.72 2.79
CA MET A 55 11.76 -29.81 1.95
C MET A 55 10.90 -28.64 1.44
N VAL A 56 9.70 -28.93 0.90
CA VAL A 56 8.76 -27.89 0.46
C VAL A 56 8.40 -26.97 1.63
N ARG A 57 8.10 -27.54 2.79
CA ARG A 57 7.82 -26.77 4.01
C ARG A 57 8.96 -25.82 4.38
N ALA A 58 10.21 -26.28 4.33
CA ALA A 58 11.38 -25.47 4.66
C ALA A 58 11.61 -24.33 3.65
N LEU A 59 11.44 -24.60 2.35
CA LEU A 59 11.55 -23.60 1.29
C LEU A 59 10.51 -22.49 1.46
N ILE A 60 9.24 -22.87 1.63
CA ILE A 60 8.14 -21.91 1.73
C ILE A 60 8.21 -21.12 3.03
N MET A 61 8.54 -21.77 4.15
CA MET A 61 8.74 -21.08 5.42
C MET A 61 9.82 -19.99 5.31
N ARG A 62 10.91 -20.26 4.59
CA ARG A 62 11.95 -19.24 4.37
C ARG A 62 11.40 -18.05 3.57
N ILE A 63 10.69 -18.29 2.47
CA ILE A 63 10.12 -17.23 1.63
C ILE A 63 9.14 -16.37 2.43
N PHE A 64 8.25 -17.01 3.19
CA PHE A 64 7.34 -16.34 4.11
C PHE A 64 8.05 -15.47 5.14
N ASN A 65 9.09 -15.99 5.78
CA ASN A 65 9.85 -15.24 6.78
C ASN A 65 10.58 -14.03 6.18
N ASP A 66 11.14 -14.18 4.97
CA ASP A 66 11.85 -13.10 4.28
C ASP A 66 10.88 -11.98 3.87
N LEU A 67 9.71 -12.33 3.30
CA LEU A 67 8.65 -11.36 2.98
C LEU A 67 8.11 -10.63 4.22
N ALA A 68 7.81 -11.36 5.30
CA ALA A 68 7.33 -10.79 6.55
C ALA A 68 8.36 -9.84 7.19
N ARG A 69 9.65 -10.21 7.13
CA ARG A 69 10.75 -9.36 7.64
C ARG A 69 10.88 -8.06 6.85
N MET A 70 10.72 -8.09 5.52
CA MET A 70 10.74 -6.86 4.72
C MET A 70 9.54 -5.94 5.01
N LEU A 71 8.37 -6.50 5.31
CA LEU A 71 7.22 -5.72 5.80
C LEU A 71 7.50 -5.04 7.15
N ASP A 72 8.23 -5.70 8.06
CA ASP A 72 8.67 -5.07 9.31
C ASP A 72 9.64 -3.90 9.05
N TYR A 73 10.59 -4.04 8.11
CA TYR A 73 11.49 -2.93 7.76
C TYR A 73 10.73 -1.73 7.20
N LEU A 74 9.73 -1.96 6.34
CA LEU A 74 8.89 -0.88 5.80
C LEU A 74 8.08 -0.17 6.89
N ARG A 75 7.61 -0.90 7.91
CA ARG A 75 6.93 -0.34 9.07
C ARG A 75 7.88 0.48 9.96
N LEU A 76 9.11 0.02 10.15
CA LEU A 76 10.13 0.78 10.88
C LEU A 76 10.53 2.06 10.15
N ALA A 77 10.62 2.02 8.81
CA ALA A 77 10.88 3.20 7.99
C ALA A 77 9.75 4.24 8.10
N GLU A 78 8.49 3.80 8.13
CA GLU A 78 7.35 4.68 8.37
C GLU A 78 7.41 5.36 9.74
N ALA A 79 7.61 4.58 10.81
CA ALA A 79 7.73 5.13 12.16
C ALA A 79 8.89 6.13 12.29
N ALA A 80 10.00 5.89 11.59
CA ALA A 80 11.13 6.82 11.54
C ALA A 80 10.78 8.11 10.77
N LEU A 81 10.04 8.02 9.66
CA LEU A 81 9.57 9.21 8.93
C LEU A 81 8.67 10.09 9.82
N GLU A 82 7.75 9.49 10.58
CA GLU A 82 6.80 10.21 11.43
C GLU A 82 7.48 10.98 12.58
N GLN A 83 8.62 10.51 13.08
CA GLN A 83 9.37 11.13 14.18
C GLN A 83 10.26 12.32 13.77
N GLU A 84 9.91 13.01 12.68
CA GLU A 84 10.69 14.14 12.11
C GLU A 84 12.15 13.82 11.75
N CYS A 85 12.52 12.54 11.58
CA CYS A 85 13.85 12.21 11.05
C CYS A 85 14.05 12.81 9.67
N VAL A 86 15.31 13.12 9.36
CA VAL A 86 15.72 13.62 8.04
C VAL A 86 15.36 12.53 7.00
N PRO A 87 14.55 12.83 5.97
CA PRO A 87 14.08 11.84 5.01
C PRO A 87 15.20 11.00 4.36
N HIS A 88 16.39 11.59 4.18
CA HIS A 88 17.56 10.90 3.66
C HIS A 88 18.06 9.74 4.53
N GLU A 89 17.85 9.78 5.85
CA GLU A 89 18.22 8.69 6.75
C GLU A 89 17.32 7.46 6.54
N ASN A 90 16.08 7.67 6.06
CA ASN A 90 15.18 6.58 5.72
C ASN A 90 15.59 5.76 4.49
N LEU A 91 16.44 6.32 3.62
CA LEU A 91 16.96 5.60 2.45
C LEU A 91 17.79 4.38 2.85
N ALA A 92 18.37 4.37 4.06
CA ALA A 92 19.09 3.20 4.57
C ALA A 92 18.17 1.97 4.73
N PHE A 93 16.90 2.16 5.13
CA PHE A 93 15.94 1.06 5.17
C PHE A 93 15.65 0.52 3.77
N PHE A 94 15.51 1.39 2.77
CA PHE A 94 15.28 0.97 1.39
C PHE A 94 16.47 0.22 0.81
N THR A 95 17.70 0.64 1.09
CA THR A 95 18.90 -0.13 0.71
C THR A 95 18.88 -1.52 1.33
N LEU A 96 18.54 -1.65 2.62
CA LEU A 96 18.43 -2.96 3.27
C LEU A 96 17.34 -3.83 2.63
N ILE A 97 16.16 -3.26 2.37
CA ILE A 97 15.04 -3.94 1.73
C ILE A 97 15.42 -4.40 0.31
N HIS A 98 16.16 -3.58 -0.44
CA HIS A 98 16.63 -3.93 -1.78
C HIS A 98 17.50 -5.20 -1.76
N GLU A 99 18.52 -5.22 -0.91
CA GLU A 99 19.44 -6.35 -0.81
C GLU A 99 18.73 -7.63 -0.33
N GLU A 100 17.83 -7.49 0.66
CA GLU A 100 17.01 -8.59 1.16
C GLU A 100 16.06 -9.15 0.08
N ALA A 101 15.43 -8.29 -0.72
CA ALA A 101 14.54 -8.69 -1.79
C ALA A 101 15.29 -9.34 -2.96
N LEU A 102 16.49 -8.86 -3.30
CA LEU A 102 17.37 -9.49 -4.27
C LEU A 102 17.81 -10.89 -3.81
N ALA A 103 18.21 -11.02 -2.55
CA ALA A 103 18.59 -12.31 -1.97
C ALA A 103 17.41 -13.30 -1.93
N LEU A 104 16.20 -12.82 -1.62
CA LEU A 104 14.99 -13.64 -1.70
C LEU A 104 14.71 -14.09 -3.14
N ARG A 105 14.81 -13.18 -4.11
CA ARG A 105 14.59 -13.51 -5.52
C ARG A 105 15.58 -14.56 -6.01
N GLU A 106 16.86 -14.37 -5.73
CA GLU A 106 17.91 -15.34 -6.06
C GLU A 106 17.65 -16.70 -5.41
N PHE A 107 17.21 -16.71 -4.14
CA PHE A 107 16.82 -17.94 -3.46
C PHE A 107 15.64 -18.65 -4.16
N ILE A 108 14.60 -17.91 -4.56
CA ILE A 108 13.45 -18.47 -5.29
C ILE A 108 13.92 -19.07 -6.62
N GLU A 109 14.64 -18.29 -7.43
CA GLU A 109 15.08 -18.66 -8.78
C GLU A 109 16.04 -19.86 -8.76
N GLN A 110 17.04 -19.85 -7.87
CA GLN A 110 18.12 -20.85 -7.90
C GLN A 110 17.82 -22.08 -7.04
N ARG A 111 17.00 -21.96 -5.99
CA ARG A 111 16.75 -23.05 -5.05
C ARG A 111 15.32 -23.55 -5.06
N ALA A 112 14.34 -22.65 -4.95
CA ALA A 112 12.95 -23.10 -4.86
C ALA A 112 12.48 -23.68 -6.21
N LEU A 113 12.59 -22.92 -7.30
CA LEU A 113 12.14 -23.37 -8.63
C LEU A 113 12.89 -24.60 -9.14
N GLY A 114 14.18 -24.74 -8.77
CA GLY A 114 15.03 -25.87 -9.14
C GLY A 114 14.81 -27.14 -8.30
N ALA A 115 13.98 -27.10 -7.26
CA ALA A 115 13.75 -28.27 -6.41
C ALA A 115 12.74 -29.24 -7.06
N GLU A 116 13.13 -30.51 -7.16
CA GLU A 116 12.31 -31.59 -7.77
C GLU A 116 10.98 -31.82 -7.02
N CYS A 117 10.95 -31.52 -5.72
CA CYS A 117 9.78 -31.67 -4.85
C CYS A 117 8.66 -30.63 -5.09
N ILE A 118 8.95 -29.55 -5.83
CA ILE A 118 7.94 -28.51 -6.08
C ILE A 118 7.03 -28.93 -7.24
N LYS A 119 5.73 -28.96 -6.96
CA LYS A 119 4.65 -29.19 -7.94
C LYS A 119 4.48 -27.98 -8.86
N ASP A 120 3.94 -28.21 -10.05
CA ASP A 120 3.82 -27.17 -11.09
C ASP A 120 3.02 -25.94 -10.62
N GLU A 121 1.90 -26.13 -9.91
CA GLU A 121 1.12 -25.01 -9.35
C GLU A 121 1.94 -24.09 -8.44
N LEU A 122 2.71 -24.67 -7.51
CA LEU A 122 3.59 -23.89 -6.63
C LEU A 122 4.76 -23.29 -7.41
N ARG A 123 5.28 -23.99 -8.43
CA ARG A 123 6.35 -23.49 -9.29
C ARG A 123 5.90 -22.23 -10.03
N ASP A 124 4.71 -22.24 -10.62
CA ASP A 124 4.15 -21.09 -11.34
C ASP A 124 3.92 -19.89 -10.42
N VAL A 125 3.42 -20.12 -9.20
CA VAL A 125 3.26 -19.06 -8.20
C VAL A 125 4.60 -18.46 -7.78
N LEU A 126 5.62 -19.30 -7.54
CA LEU A 126 6.95 -18.83 -7.18
C LEU A 126 7.64 -18.05 -8.30
N ASP A 127 7.46 -18.47 -9.55
CA ASP A 127 7.96 -17.73 -10.72
C ASP A 127 7.26 -16.37 -10.85
N GLY A 128 5.94 -16.34 -10.69
CA GLY A 128 5.15 -15.10 -10.67
C GLY A 128 5.59 -14.13 -9.58
N ILE A 129 5.85 -14.62 -8.36
CA ILE A 129 6.39 -13.82 -7.25
C ILE A 129 7.78 -13.27 -7.60
N SER A 130 8.68 -14.10 -8.15
CA SER A 130 10.01 -13.66 -8.56
C SER A 130 9.96 -12.53 -9.59
N PHE A 131 9.07 -12.67 -10.58
CA PHE A 131 8.83 -11.66 -11.60
C PHE A 131 8.28 -10.36 -11.01
N ALA A 132 7.26 -10.44 -10.15
CA ALA A 132 6.68 -9.28 -9.48
C ALA A 132 7.71 -8.52 -8.62
N LEU A 133 8.50 -9.24 -7.82
CA LEU A 133 9.58 -8.67 -7.02
C LEU A 133 10.59 -7.93 -7.91
N LYS A 134 11.04 -8.56 -9.01
CA LYS A 134 11.97 -7.92 -9.95
C LYS A 134 11.40 -6.62 -10.54
N HIS A 135 10.13 -6.64 -10.95
CA HIS A 135 9.47 -5.48 -11.55
C HIS A 135 9.33 -4.33 -10.54
N GLU A 136 8.77 -4.61 -9.37
CA GLU A 136 8.50 -3.59 -8.35
C GLU A 136 9.79 -3.01 -7.76
N LEU A 137 10.83 -3.82 -7.55
CA LEU A 137 12.15 -3.31 -7.16
C LEU A 137 12.71 -2.37 -8.23
N ARG A 138 12.59 -2.73 -9.51
CA ARG A 138 13.05 -1.87 -10.60
C ARG A 138 12.30 -0.53 -10.62
N MET A 139 10.97 -0.57 -10.48
CA MET A 139 10.15 0.64 -10.40
C MET A 139 10.58 1.53 -9.23
N VAL A 140 10.75 0.95 -8.05
CA VAL A 140 11.10 1.71 -6.85
C VAL A 140 12.51 2.29 -6.90
N PHE A 141 13.52 1.48 -7.24
CA PHE A 141 14.92 1.91 -7.14
C PHE A 141 15.43 2.64 -8.39
N GLU A 142 14.91 2.32 -9.58
CA GLU A 142 15.34 2.99 -10.82
C GLU A 142 14.47 4.19 -11.20
N HIS A 143 13.27 4.34 -10.63
CA HIS A 143 12.37 5.46 -10.95
C HIS A 143 11.98 6.26 -9.72
N GLU A 144 11.36 5.64 -8.72
CA GLU A 144 10.79 6.40 -7.59
C GLU A 144 11.85 7.01 -6.68
N LEU A 145 12.92 6.28 -6.37
CA LEU A 145 14.01 6.74 -5.50
C LEU A 145 15.22 7.25 -6.30
N ALA A 146 15.22 7.05 -7.62
CA ALA A 146 16.34 7.44 -8.46
C ALA A 146 16.54 8.96 -8.49
N GLY A 147 17.78 9.39 -8.25
CA GLY A 147 18.13 10.81 -8.36
C GLY A 147 17.60 11.69 -7.22
N ILE A 148 17.15 11.12 -6.09
CA ILE A 148 16.97 11.89 -4.85
C ILE A 148 18.32 12.57 -4.53
N SER A 149 18.35 13.89 -4.70
CA SER A 149 19.52 14.73 -4.46
C SER A 149 19.45 15.37 -3.07
N ALA A 150 20.61 15.65 -2.48
CA ALA A 150 20.71 16.43 -1.23
C ALA A 150 20.19 17.88 -1.34
N THR A 151 19.82 18.32 -2.55
CA THR A 151 19.25 19.64 -2.84
C THR A 151 17.73 19.61 -3.00
N GLU A 152 17.10 18.44 -3.05
CA GLU A 152 15.64 18.33 -3.09
C GLU A 152 15.05 18.75 -1.73
N SER A 153 13.84 19.33 -1.74
CA SER A 153 13.17 19.69 -0.49
C SER A 153 12.78 18.42 0.29
N ASP A 154 12.89 18.46 1.62
CA ASP A 154 12.49 17.35 2.49
C ASP A 154 11.05 16.90 2.25
N ARG A 155 10.16 17.82 1.86
CA ARG A 155 8.77 17.52 1.50
C ARG A 155 8.68 16.62 0.25
N THR A 156 9.46 16.93 -0.79
CA THR A 156 9.51 16.15 -2.02
C THR A 156 10.09 14.76 -1.76
N VAL A 157 11.19 14.69 -1.02
CA VAL A 157 11.86 13.42 -0.67
C VAL A 157 10.92 12.53 0.15
N ARG A 158 10.22 13.10 1.14
CA ARG A 158 9.23 12.39 1.96
C ARG A 158 8.07 11.82 1.14
N GLY A 159 7.54 12.58 0.18
CA GLY A 159 6.48 12.10 -0.72
C GLY A 159 6.92 10.89 -1.55
N ARG A 160 8.13 10.96 -2.12
CA ARG A 160 8.71 9.86 -2.92
C ARG A 160 8.98 8.61 -2.08
N ILE A 161 9.53 8.78 -0.87
CA ILE A 161 9.75 7.68 0.07
C ILE A 161 8.43 7.02 0.46
N THR A 162 7.40 7.83 0.75
CA THR A 162 6.06 7.32 1.10
C THR A 162 5.45 6.51 -0.04
N HIS A 163 5.59 7.00 -1.28
CA HIS A 163 5.12 6.29 -2.47
C HIS A 163 5.88 4.96 -2.70
N ALA A 164 7.21 5.00 -2.67
CA ALA A 164 8.06 3.82 -2.77
C ALA A 164 7.72 2.75 -1.72
N ARG A 165 7.45 3.18 -0.47
CA ARG A 165 7.01 2.30 0.62
C ARG A 165 5.69 1.61 0.25
N GLY A 166 4.71 2.37 -0.26
CA GLY A 166 3.41 1.84 -0.66
C GLY A 166 3.50 0.75 -1.72
N LEU A 167 4.35 0.95 -2.74
CA LEU A 167 4.61 -0.04 -3.80
C LEU A 167 5.19 -1.34 -3.23
N LEU A 168 6.23 -1.25 -2.41
CA LEU A 168 6.88 -2.42 -1.80
C LEU A 168 5.97 -3.14 -0.80
N CYS A 169 5.24 -2.42 0.05
CA CYS A 169 4.27 -3.01 0.98
C CYS A 169 3.25 -3.85 0.23
N ASN A 170 2.66 -3.30 -0.84
CA ASN A 170 1.68 -4.01 -1.64
C ASN A 170 2.31 -5.25 -2.30
N CYS A 171 3.48 -5.12 -2.93
CA CYS A 171 4.19 -6.22 -3.56
C CYS A 171 4.42 -7.40 -2.60
N PHE A 172 4.94 -7.12 -1.40
CA PHE A 172 5.22 -8.16 -0.41
C PHE A 172 3.95 -8.79 0.16
N GLN A 173 2.89 -8.00 0.36
CA GLN A 173 1.61 -8.50 0.84
C GLN A 173 0.92 -9.40 -0.17
N GLN A 174 0.88 -9.00 -1.44
CA GLN A 174 0.31 -9.83 -2.50
C GLN A 174 1.14 -11.11 -2.67
N SER A 175 2.47 -11.02 -2.62
CA SER A 175 3.34 -12.21 -2.66
C SER A 175 3.03 -13.19 -1.52
N LEU A 176 2.80 -12.68 -0.30
CA LEU A 176 2.38 -13.47 0.85
C LEU A 176 1.01 -14.12 0.66
N ILE A 177 0.01 -13.36 0.21
CA ILE A 177 -1.36 -13.84 -0.01
C ILE A 177 -1.37 -14.92 -1.09
N THR A 178 -0.80 -14.63 -2.26
CA THR A 178 -0.77 -15.57 -3.40
C THR A 178 -0.06 -16.86 -3.02
N LEU A 179 1.06 -16.78 -2.29
CA LEU A 179 1.76 -17.97 -1.82
C LEU A 179 0.96 -18.74 -0.77
N ALA A 180 0.27 -18.05 0.14
CA ALA A 180 -0.61 -18.69 1.12
C ALA A 180 -1.79 -19.41 0.45
N GLN A 181 -2.34 -18.85 -0.63
CA GLN A 181 -3.47 -19.41 -1.37
C GLN A 181 -3.18 -20.77 -2.03
N VAL A 182 -1.91 -21.10 -2.27
CA VAL A 182 -1.49 -22.44 -2.73
C VAL A 182 -1.83 -23.52 -1.70
N PHE A 183 -1.82 -23.19 -0.40
CA PHE A 183 -2.06 -24.14 0.69
C PHE A 183 -3.45 -24.00 1.29
N ASP A 184 -4.03 -22.81 1.24
CA ASP A 184 -5.40 -22.53 1.62
C ASP A 184 -6.04 -21.56 0.61
N PRO A 185 -6.76 -22.06 -0.41
CA PRO A 185 -7.39 -21.23 -1.43
C PRO A 185 -8.42 -20.22 -0.89
N ALA A 186 -8.93 -20.43 0.32
CA ALA A 186 -9.85 -19.50 0.98
C ALA A 186 -9.11 -18.38 1.74
N MET A 187 -7.77 -18.42 1.80
CA MET A 187 -6.97 -17.41 2.47
C MET A 187 -7.13 -16.05 1.80
N THR A 188 -7.43 -15.04 2.62
CA THR A 188 -7.58 -13.64 2.21
C THR A 188 -6.55 -12.77 2.89
N GLY A 189 -6.18 -11.65 2.27
CA GLY A 189 -5.33 -10.64 2.92
C GLY A 189 -5.92 -10.12 4.24
N VAL A 190 -7.25 -10.12 4.36
CA VAL A 190 -7.94 -9.76 5.61
C VAL A 190 -7.65 -10.78 6.71
N GLN A 191 -7.62 -12.08 6.42
CA GLN A 191 -7.26 -13.09 7.43
C GLN A 191 -5.78 -13.03 7.79
N LEU A 192 -4.90 -12.80 6.80
CA LEU A 192 -3.45 -12.82 6.97
C LEU A 192 -2.89 -11.54 7.62
N PHE A 193 -3.54 -10.40 7.39
CA PHE A 193 -3.04 -9.10 7.83
C PHE A 193 -3.97 -8.33 8.77
N ASN A 194 -5.12 -8.88 9.22
CA ASN A 194 -5.96 -8.18 10.18
C ASN A 194 -5.30 -8.11 11.56
N ASP A 195 -4.70 -6.96 11.85
CA ASP A 195 -4.79 -6.36 13.18
C ASP A 195 -6.11 -5.56 13.26
N LEU A 196 -7.19 -6.25 13.61
CA LEU A 196 -8.55 -5.69 13.70
C LEU A 196 -8.60 -4.40 14.55
N PRO A 197 -7.98 -4.35 15.74
CA PRO A 197 -7.85 -3.12 16.53
C PRO A 197 -7.25 -1.94 15.77
N THR A 198 -6.11 -2.12 15.09
CA THR A 198 -5.44 -1.04 14.34
C THR A 198 -6.30 -0.52 13.18
N ARG A 199 -6.98 -1.40 12.45
CA ARG A 199 -7.86 -0.97 11.34
C ARG A 199 -9.10 -0.22 11.82
N VAL A 200 -9.62 -0.57 13.00
CA VAL A 200 -10.72 0.14 13.63
C VAL A 200 -10.28 1.54 14.00
N GLU A 201 -9.16 1.69 14.71
CA GLU A 201 -8.60 2.98 15.12
C GLU A 201 -8.34 3.89 13.91
N GLN A 202 -7.67 3.37 12.88
CA GLN A 202 -7.38 4.11 11.64
C GLN A 202 -8.63 4.51 10.87
N SER A 203 -9.65 3.65 10.85
CA SER A 203 -10.92 3.98 10.18
C SER A 203 -11.75 4.98 10.99
N ILE A 204 -11.62 4.99 12.32
CA ILE A 204 -12.24 6.02 13.18
C ILE A 204 -11.58 7.36 12.94
N GLU A 205 -10.24 7.40 12.96
CA GLU A 205 -9.45 8.62 12.71
C GLU A 205 -9.73 9.20 11.33
N LEU A 206 -9.61 8.38 10.27
CA LEU A 206 -9.94 8.78 8.91
C LEU A 206 -11.36 9.30 8.77
N ARG A 207 -12.34 8.63 9.39
CA ARG A 207 -13.74 9.07 9.33
C ARG A 207 -13.92 10.44 9.98
N ARG A 208 -13.27 10.69 11.13
CA ARG A 208 -13.34 11.97 11.84
C ARG A 208 -12.70 13.10 11.03
N ASP A 209 -11.53 12.86 10.46
CA ASP A 209 -10.82 13.90 9.74
C ASP A 209 -11.47 14.20 8.39
N LEU A 210 -12.00 13.19 7.69
CA LEU A 210 -12.84 13.41 6.50
C LEU A 210 -14.09 14.24 6.81
N TRP A 211 -14.75 13.98 7.95
CA TRP A 211 -15.90 14.77 8.37
C TRP A 211 -15.52 16.24 8.59
N THR A 212 -14.42 16.49 9.30
CA THR A 212 -13.91 17.85 9.54
C THR A 212 -13.59 18.54 8.21
N LEU A 213 -12.96 17.84 7.27
CA LEU A 213 -12.70 18.34 5.92
C LEU A 213 -13.96 18.75 5.17
N VAL A 214 -15.01 17.91 5.21
CA VAL A 214 -16.32 18.23 4.61
C VAL A 214 -16.89 19.51 5.22
N GLN A 215 -16.88 19.63 6.55
CA GLN A 215 -17.41 20.81 7.23
C GLN A 215 -16.65 22.09 6.86
N LEU A 216 -15.31 22.03 6.84
CA LEU A 216 -14.48 23.18 6.47
C LEU A 216 -14.65 23.56 4.99
N ALA A 217 -14.74 22.58 4.08
CA ALA A 217 -15.00 22.83 2.66
C ALA A 217 -16.35 23.53 2.45
N ARG A 218 -17.43 23.02 3.07
CA ARG A 218 -18.77 23.63 2.99
C ARG A 218 -18.84 25.01 3.62
N ARG A 219 -18.12 25.24 4.73
CA ARG A 219 -18.05 26.55 5.37
C ARG A 219 -17.29 27.56 4.51
N ALA A 220 -16.14 27.16 3.94
CA ALA A 220 -15.38 27.99 3.02
C ALA A 220 -16.17 28.33 1.75
N GLU A 221 -16.96 27.38 1.24
CA GLU A 221 -17.88 27.60 0.11
C GLU A 221 -18.99 28.62 0.46
N ALA A 222 -19.64 28.47 1.63
CA ALA A 222 -20.80 29.28 2.00
C ALA A 222 -20.45 30.71 2.46
N VAL A 223 -19.35 30.87 3.19
CA VAL A 223 -18.92 32.18 3.74
C VAL A 223 -17.97 32.89 2.78
N GLY A 224 -17.01 32.16 2.20
CA GLY A 224 -16.06 32.70 1.23
C GLY A 224 -15.11 33.77 1.78
N ASP A 225 -14.90 33.85 3.09
CA ASP A 225 -13.93 34.78 3.67
C ASP A 225 -12.53 34.18 3.76
N LEU A 226 -11.53 35.05 3.93
CA LEU A 226 -10.12 34.63 3.93
C LEU A 226 -9.82 33.69 5.12
N GLU A 227 -10.48 33.88 6.26
CA GLU A 227 -10.26 33.08 7.47
C GLU A 227 -10.72 31.62 7.26
N THR A 228 -11.92 31.42 6.72
CA THR A 228 -12.45 30.07 6.45
C THR A 228 -11.65 29.34 5.37
N ILE A 229 -11.20 30.05 4.35
CA ILE A 229 -10.34 29.48 3.29
C ILE A 229 -8.98 29.06 3.86
N ILE A 230 -8.35 29.91 4.69
CA ILE A 230 -7.07 29.57 5.33
C ILE A 230 -7.23 28.34 6.23
N ALA A 231 -8.29 28.30 7.06
CA ALA A 231 -8.55 27.15 7.93
C ALA A 231 -8.73 25.86 7.13
N PHE A 232 -9.47 25.90 6.02
CA PHE A 232 -9.63 24.77 5.12
C PHE A 232 -8.30 24.30 4.50
N ILE A 233 -7.49 25.23 3.98
CA ILE A 233 -6.18 24.89 3.37
C ILE A 233 -5.21 24.31 4.40
N GLN A 234 -5.18 24.88 5.62
CA GLN A 234 -4.36 24.35 6.71
C GLN A 234 -4.76 22.91 7.05
N TYR A 235 -6.06 22.66 7.17
CA TYR A 235 -6.56 21.34 7.51
C TYR A 235 -6.43 20.34 6.35
N LEU A 236 -6.49 20.77 5.09
CA LEU A 236 -6.14 19.94 3.92
C LEU A 236 -4.72 19.40 4.03
N GLU A 237 -3.76 20.23 4.41
CA GLU A 237 -2.39 19.80 4.62
C GLU A 237 -2.27 18.86 5.84
N THR A 238 -2.96 19.15 6.94
CA THR A 238 -3.00 18.25 8.10
C THR A 238 -3.55 16.87 7.72
N PHE A 239 -4.66 16.80 7.01
CA PHE A 239 -5.23 15.54 6.53
C PHE A 239 -4.27 14.81 5.60
N ARG A 240 -3.66 15.53 4.65
CA ARG A 240 -2.70 14.98 3.69
C ARG A 240 -1.50 14.31 4.36
N HIS A 241 -0.99 14.89 5.45
CA HIS A 241 0.15 14.33 6.19
C HIS A 241 -0.25 13.34 7.29
N GLY A 242 -1.53 13.30 7.67
CA GLY A 242 -2.07 12.43 8.70
C GLY A 242 -2.90 11.30 8.10
N SER A 243 -4.22 11.40 8.23
CA SER A 243 -5.15 10.31 7.98
C SER A 243 -5.43 9.99 6.51
N MET A 244 -4.98 10.83 5.56
CA MET A 244 -5.06 10.51 4.12
C MET A 244 -4.43 9.16 3.79
N GLN A 245 -3.39 8.76 4.53
CA GLN A 245 -2.71 7.49 4.35
C GLN A 245 -3.63 6.26 4.51
N PHE A 246 -4.77 6.43 5.20
CA PHE A 246 -5.77 5.38 5.43
C PHE A 246 -6.87 5.32 4.34
N LEU A 247 -6.84 6.22 3.35
CA LEU A 247 -7.71 6.15 2.16
C LEU A 247 -7.30 5.03 1.21
N MET A 248 -8.20 4.65 0.29
CA MET A 248 -7.79 3.80 -0.82
C MET A 248 -6.94 4.60 -1.81
N TYR A 249 -5.93 3.98 -2.39
CA TYR A 249 -4.98 4.66 -3.30
C TYR A 249 -5.66 5.35 -4.49
N LYS A 250 -6.74 4.78 -5.04
CA LYS A 250 -7.54 5.39 -6.11
C LYS A 250 -8.08 6.78 -5.75
N ASP A 251 -8.34 7.01 -4.47
CA ASP A 251 -8.92 8.25 -3.94
C ASP A 251 -7.83 9.30 -3.69
N TRP A 252 -6.54 8.91 -3.62
CA TRP A 252 -5.43 9.85 -3.44
C TRP A 252 -5.27 10.74 -4.66
N GLN A 253 -5.25 10.17 -5.86
CA GLN A 253 -5.06 10.95 -7.08
C GLN A 253 -6.21 11.95 -7.30
N VAL A 254 -7.43 11.57 -6.95
CA VAL A 254 -8.59 12.47 -7.07
C VAL A 254 -8.49 13.59 -6.04
N TYR A 255 -8.14 13.26 -4.79
CA TYR A 255 -7.89 14.24 -3.74
C TYR A 255 -6.77 15.24 -4.11
N GLU A 256 -5.61 14.74 -4.55
CA GLU A 256 -4.45 15.56 -4.90
C GLU A 256 -4.75 16.52 -6.08
N ARG A 257 -5.50 16.07 -7.08
CA ARG A 257 -5.94 16.96 -8.17
C ARG A 257 -6.80 18.10 -7.65
N PHE A 258 -7.69 17.85 -6.69
CA PHE A 258 -8.49 18.91 -6.07
C PHE A 258 -7.63 19.85 -5.22
N VAL A 259 -6.63 19.33 -4.49
CA VAL A 259 -5.68 20.16 -3.74
C VAL A 259 -4.91 21.07 -4.69
N ASP A 260 -4.38 20.53 -5.78
CA ASP A 260 -3.66 21.32 -6.80
C ASP A 260 -4.57 22.40 -7.41
N GLU A 261 -5.83 22.06 -7.72
CA GLU A 261 -6.83 23.00 -8.26
C GLU A 261 -7.16 24.12 -7.26
N VAL A 262 -7.35 23.79 -5.98
CA VAL A 262 -7.58 24.76 -4.90
C VAL A 262 -6.37 25.70 -4.75
N MET A 263 -5.15 25.16 -4.76
CA MET A 263 -3.91 25.94 -4.57
C MET A 263 -3.55 26.79 -5.79
N ALA A 264 -3.95 26.38 -6.99
CA ALA A 264 -3.73 27.13 -8.23
C ALA A 264 -4.72 28.30 -8.41
N THR A 265 -5.81 28.32 -7.64
CA THR A 265 -6.87 29.31 -7.80
C THR A 265 -6.52 30.62 -7.08
N GLY A 266 -6.41 31.72 -7.83
CA GLY A 266 -5.94 33.02 -7.33
C GLY A 266 -7.02 33.98 -6.83
N SER A 267 -8.30 33.65 -6.99
CA SER A 267 -9.43 34.50 -6.58
C SER A 267 -10.52 33.71 -5.85
N VAL A 268 -11.18 34.34 -4.88
CA VAL A 268 -12.27 33.71 -4.11
C VAL A 268 -13.44 33.32 -5.02
N ALA A 269 -13.75 34.14 -6.02
CA ALA A 269 -14.86 33.90 -6.95
C ALA A 269 -14.65 32.65 -7.82
N ASP A 270 -13.40 32.39 -8.21
CA ASP A 270 -13.04 31.20 -9.00
C ASP A 270 -12.90 29.94 -8.11
N LEU A 271 -12.69 30.12 -6.80
CA LEU A 271 -12.51 29.04 -5.84
C LEU A 271 -13.84 28.39 -5.43
N THR A 272 -14.93 29.15 -5.36
CA THR A 272 -16.27 28.64 -5.00
C THR A 272 -16.70 27.39 -5.79
N PRO A 273 -16.67 27.35 -7.14
CA PRO A 273 -17.07 26.15 -7.88
C PRO A 273 -16.12 24.95 -7.67
N VAL A 274 -14.85 25.20 -7.36
CA VAL A 274 -13.89 24.15 -7.01
C VAL A 274 -14.21 23.56 -5.64
N LEU A 275 -14.53 24.41 -4.66
CA LEU A 275 -14.92 23.99 -3.31
C LEU A 275 -16.20 23.16 -3.30
N ASP A 276 -17.24 23.55 -4.06
CA ASP A 276 -18.48 22.76 -4.14
C ASP A 276 -18.23 21.35 -4.69
N ARG A 277 -17.50 21.25 -5.81
CA ARG A 277 -17.11 19.95 -6.40
C ARG A 277 -16.29 19.12 -5.41
N PHE A 278 -15.35 19.75 -4.72
CA PHE A 278 -14.48 19.06 -3.80
C PHE A 278 -15.25 18.59 -2.55
N ALA A 279 -16.15 19.42 -2.02
CA ALA A 279 -17.02 19.04 -0.91
C ALA A 279 -17.93 17.86 -1.27
N CYS A 280 -18.53 17.86 -2.47
CA CYS A 280 -19.31 16.71 -2.96
C CYS A 280 -18.48 15.42 -3.06
N TYR A 281 -17.22 15.53 -3.51
CA TYR A 281 -16.29 14.41 -3.52
C TYR A 281 -15.97 13.90 -2.12
N LEU A 282 -15.64 14.81 -1.18
CA LEU A 282 -15.32 14.47 0.20
C LEU A 282 -16.52 13.82 0.93
N GLU A 283 -17.75 14.29 0.68
CA GLU A 283 -18.98 13.68 1.20
C GLU A 283 -19.17 12.25 0.69
N THR A 284 -18.91 12.03 -0.60
CA THR A 284 -18.96 10.69 -1.20
C THR A 284 -17.90 9.78 -0.58
N LEU A 285 -16.69 10.28 -0.43
CA LEU A 285 -15.56 9.54 0.15
C LEU A 285 -15.82 9.19 1.63
N PHE A 286 -16.32 10.16 2.40
CA PHE A 286 -16.76 9.96 3.78
C PHE A 286 -17.86 8.88 3.86
N GLY A 287 -18.85 8.93 2.97
CA GLY A 287 -19.90 7.92 2.89
C GLY A 287 -19.36 6.51 2.65
N GLN A 288 -18.39 6.37 1.75
CA GLN A 288 -17.72 5.08 1.50
C GLN A 288 -16.91 4.59 2.70
N VAL A 289 -16.17 5.47 3.37
CA VAL A 289 -15.41 5.14 4.59
C VAL A 289 -16.33 4.73 5.73
N ARG A 290 -17.47 5.40 5.90
CA ARG A 290 -18.47 5.08 6.93
C ARG A 290 -19.04 3.66 6.78
N MET A 291 -19.09 3.13 5.55
CA MET A 291 -19.57 1.77 5.25
C MET A 291 -18.53 0.67 5.44
N ARG A 292 -17.31 1.00 5.90
CA ARG A 292 -16.31 -0.01 6.23
C ARG A 292 -16.84 -0.94 7.30
N ALA A 293 -16.77 -2.25 7.05
CA ALA A 293 -17.27 -3.28 7.98
C ALA A 293 -16.65 -3.18 9.39
N VAL A 294 -15.40 -2.71 9.49
CA VAL A 294 -14.71 -2.49 10.78
C VAL A 294 -15.38 -1.42 11.66
N LEU A 295 -16.18 -0.53 11.09
CA LEU A 295 -16.88 0.53 11.81
C LEU A 295 -18.31 0.14 12.24
N ALA A 296 -18.77 -1.09 11.96
CA ALA A 296 -20.14 -1.52 12.22
C ALA A 296 -20.59 -1.36 13.70
N ASN A 297 -19.64 -1.44 14.64
CA ASN A 297 -19.89 -1.28 16.08
C ASN A 297 -19.48 0.10 16.62
N HIS A 298 -19.11 1.05 15.75
CA HIS A 298 -18.64 2.38 16.11
C HIS A 298 -19.54 3.44 15.46
N PRO A 299 -20.72 3.73 16.05
CA PRO A 299 -21.60 4.77 15.54
C PRO A 299 -20.87 6.12 15.49
N PHE A 300 -21.24 6.96 14.53
CA PHE A 300 -20.70 8.30 14.36
C PHE A 300 -21.82 9.31 14.62
N ASP A 301 -21.54 10.34 15.42
CA ASP A 301 -22.49 11.41 15.69
C ASP A 301 -22.21 12.59 14.76
N ASP A 302 -23.11 12.82 13.81
CA ASP A 302 -23.01 13.91 12.84
C ASP A 302 -23.20 15.30 13.50
N SER A 303 -23.52 15.35 14.81
CA SER A 303 -23.72 16.60 15.56
C SER A 303 -22.48 17.12 16.29
N GLU A 304 -21.37 16.37 16.30
CA GLU A 304 -20.10 16.89 16.81
C GLU A 304 -19.48 17.89 15.82
N PRO A 305 -19.25 19.16 16.23
CA PRO A 305 -18.50 20.09 15.39
C PRO A 305 -17.06 19.59 15.28
N GLY A 306 -16.57 19.42 14.04
CA GLY A 306 -15.14 19.39 13.78
C GLY A 306 -14.55 20.69 14.30
N TYR A 307 -13.62 20.57 15.26
CA TYR A 307 -13.03 21.64 16.07
C TYR A 307 -12.94 23.03 15.42
#